data_AF-A0A7S3CHQ6-F1
#
_entry.id   AF-A0A7S3CHQ6-F1
#
_cell.length_a   1.000
_cell.length_b   1.000
_cell.length_c   1.000
_cell.angle_alpha   90.00
_cell.angle_beta   90.00
_cell.angle_gamma   90.00
#
_symmetry.space_group_name_H-M   'P 1'
#
loop_
_entity.id
_entity.type
_entity.pdbx_description
1 polymer ?
#
loop_
_entity_poly.entity_id
_entity_poly.type
_entity_poly.pdbx_seq_one_letter_code
_entity_poly.pdbx_strand_id
1 'polypeptide(L)'
;MAEKVDSPFIVTSERSFNGPFASISAFFKVVGNKQIYGPYERPPFPIIIDKPTWYDIFGSLQFSDYFMGATIYGAGILWGYGISRPFPSVMQRLLVYHSASHMFTVIALASMIVLPYRRLTGFWENGLRWKNPEDKLKKFDTTSHFEKATG
;
A
#
# COMPACT_ATOMS: atom_id res chain seq x y z
N MET A 1 2.59 15.64 -32.06
CA MET A 1 2.05 15.99 -30.73
C MET A 1 0.85 15.09 -30.50
N ALA A 2 0.87 14.21 -29.51
CA ALA A 2 -0.25 13.31 -29.26
C ALA A 2 -1.42 14.10 -28.66
N GLU A 3 -2.57 13.99 -29.30
CA GLU A 3 -3.84 14.56 -28.84
C GLU A 3 -4.16 13.97 -27.46
N LYS A 4 -4.31 14.83 -26.44
CA LYS A 4 -4.82 14.41 -25.14
C LYS A 4 -6.25 13.96 -25.35
N VAL A 5 -6.48 12.66 -25.36
CA VAL A 5 -7.82 12.08 -25.34
C VAL A 5 -8.40 12.36 -23.95
N ASP A 6 -9.03 13.53 -23.79
CA ASP A 6 -9.80 13.92 -22.62
C ASP A 6 -11.11 13.11 -22.60
N SER A 7 -10.98 11.80 -22.38
CA SER A 7 -12.13 10.95 -22.06
C SER A 7 -12.38 11.04 -20.55
N PRO A 8 -13.61 11.31 -20.09
CA PRO A 8 -13.96 11.33 -18.67
C PRO A 8 -13.75 9.96 -17.98
N PHE A 9 -13.42 8.93 -18.76
CA PHE A 9 -13.14 7.57 -18.31
C PHE A 9 -11.65 7.20 -18.35
N ILE A 10 -10.78 8.07 -18.89
CA ILE A 10 -9.34 7.79 -19.03
C ILE A 10 -8.57 8.83 -18.24
N VAL A 11 -8.27 8.51 -16.98
CA VAL A 11 -7.34 9.30 -16.18
C VAL A 11 -5.93 8.82 -16.49
N THR A 12 -5.18 9.62 -17.25
CA THR A 12 -3.74 9.40 -17.43
C THR A 12 -3.03 9.73 -16.12
N SER A 13 -2.41 8.73 -15.48
CA SER A 13 -1.59 8.97 -14.30
C SER A 13 -0.35 9.79 -14.69
N GLU A 14 -0.18 10.97 -14.09
CA GLU A 14 1.09 11.68 -14.15
C GLU A 14 2.11 10.91 -13.31
N ARG A 15 3.11 10.31 -13.98
CA ARG A 15 4.15 9.54 -13.30
C ARG A 15 5.19 10.47 -12.69
N SER A 16 5.18 10.60 -11.36
CA SER A 16 6.29 11.17 -10.59
C SER A 16 7.05 10.07 -9.84
N PHE A 17 8.38 10.10 -9.89
CA PHE A 17 9.24 9.23 -9.10
C PHE A 17 9.40 9.84 -7.70
N ASN A 18 8.74 9.27 -6.69
CA ASN A 18 8.72 9.82 -5.32
C ASN A 18 9.80 9.24 -4.38
N GLY A 19 10.95 8.81 -4.93
CA GLY A 19 12.14 8.43 -4.14
C GLY A 19 11.88 7.35 -3.06
N PRO A 20 12.57 7.40 -1.90
CA PRO A 20 12.47 6.37 -0.85
C PRO A 20 11.08 6.27 -0.19
N PHE A 21 10.19 7.24 -0.42
CA PHE A 21 8.81 7.24 0.05
C PHE A 21 7.82 6.66 -0.96
N ALA A 22 8.30 6.12 -2.10
CA ALA A 22 7.45 5.49 -3.10
C ALA A 22 6.59 4.34 -2.51
N SER A 23 7.08 3.63 -1.50
CA SER A 23 6.34 2.60 -0.77
C SER A 23 5.16 3.15 0.02
N ILE A 24 5.25 4.39 0.53
CA ILE A 24 4.14 5.05 1.24
C ILE A 24 2.99 5.36 0.27
N SER A 25 3.30 5.70 -0.98
CA SER A 25 2.27 5.96 -2.00
C SER A 25 1.38 4.74 -2.26
N ALA A 26 1.88 3.52 -2.02
CA ALA A 26 1.11 2.29 -2.21
C ALA A 26 -0.09 2.19 -1.26
N PHE A 27 -0.06 2.84 -0.08
CA PHE A 27 -1.20 2.89 0.82
C PHE A 27 -2.38 3.66 0.25
N PHE A 28 -2.12 4.69 -0.55
CA PHE A 28 -3.13 5.62 -1.07
C PHE A 28 -3.56 5.32 -2.52
N LYS A 29 -2.97 4.31 -3.16
CA LYS A 29 -3.40 3.88 -4.51
C LYS A 29 -4.79 3.23 -4.43
N VAL A 30 -5.75 3.79 -5.17
CA VAL A 30 -7.13 3.31 -5.29
C VAL A 30 -7.14 1.94 -5.96
N VAL A 31 -7.90 0.99 -5.39
CA VAL A 31 -8.12 -0.36 -5.94
C VAL A 31 -9.63 -0.54 -6.10
N GLY A 32 -10.10 -0.93 -7.29
CA GLY A 32 -11.48 -1.42 -7.47
C GLY A 32 -12.34 -0.89 -8.63
N ASN A 33 -11.88 0.00 -9.52
CA ASN A 33 -12.67 0.41 -10.69
C ASN A 33 -12.40 -0.45 -11.94
N LYS A 34 -13.37 -0.58 -12.85
CA LYS A 34 -13.26 -1.36 -14.10
C LYS A 34 -12.15 -0.90 -15.07
N GLN A 35 -11.43 0.17 -14.74
CA GLN A 35 -10.18 0.63 -15.35
C GLN A 35 -9.31 1.23 -14.23
N ILE A 36 -8.35 0.47 -13.68
CA ILE A 36 -7.38 0.98 -12.66
C ILE A 36 -6.00 1.23 -13.27
N TYR A 37 -5.78 0.77 -14.50
CA TYR A 37 -4.49 0.83 -15.12
C TYR A 37 -4.69 1.50 -16.47
N GLY A 38 -3.88 2.52 -16.78
CA GLY A 38 -3.49 2.69 -18.17
C GLY A 38 -3.04 1.31 -18.69
N PRO A 39 -3.21 0.96 -19.98
CA PRO A 39 -2.93 -0.37 -20.52
C PRO A 39 -1.54 -0.97 -20.15
N TYR A 40 -0.67 -0.16 -19.53
CA TYR A 40 0.68 -0.44 -19.07
C TYR A 40 0.94 -0.11 -17.59
N GLU A 41 -0.02 -0.25 -16.65
CA GLU A 41 0.20 0.02 -15.21
C GLU A 41 -0.16 -1.14 -14.26
N ARG A 42 -0.01 -2.39 -14.67
CA ARG A 42 -0.22 -3.56 -13.80
C ARG A 42 0.51 -3.44 -12.44
N PRO A 43 -0.01 -4.05 -11.37
CA PRO A 43 0.65 -4.03 -10.07
C PRO A 43 2.00 -4.78 -10.14
N PRO A 44 2.96 -4.43 -9.26
CA PRO A 44 4.34 -4.93 -9.33
C PRO A 44 4.45 -6.45 -9.21
N PHE A 45 3.52 -7.09 -8.49
CA PHE A 45 3.44 -8.54 -8.33
C PHE A 45 2.17 -9.11 -8.98
N PRO A 46 2.16 -10.39 -9.38
CA PRO A 46 0.96 -11.05 -9.90
C PRO A 46 -0.21 -10.97 -8.91
N ILE A 47 -1.39 -10.64 -9.41
CA ILE A 47 -2.63 -10.56 -8.61
C ILE A 47 -3.07 -11.98 -8.24
N ILE A 48 -3.32 -12.22 -6.95
CA ILE A 48 -3.91 -13.49 -6.48
C ILE A 48 -5.43 -13.36 -6.51
N ILE A 49 -5.97 -12.28 -5.92
CA ILE A 49 -7.40 -11.98 -5.88
C ILE A 49 -7.58 -10.48 -6.13
N ASP A 50 -8.34 -10.13 -7.18
CA ASP A 50 -8.57 -8.74 -7.58
C ASP A 50 -9.47 -7.99 -6.58
N LYS A 51 -10.50 -8.68 -6.06
CA LYS A 51 -11.47 -8.15 -5.09
C LYS A 51 -11.57 -9.08 -3.88
N PRO A 52 -10.60 -9.01 -2.95
CA PRO A 52 -10.58 -9.90 -1.80
C PRO A 52 -11.75 -9.63 -0.86
N THR A 53 -12.40 -10.70 -0.41
CA THR A 53 -13.41 -10.65 0.65
C THR A 53 -12.74 -10.62 2.03
N TRP A 54 -13.50 -10.32 3.09
CA TRP A 54 -12.98 -10.37 4.46
C TRP A 54 -12.41 -11.75 4.82
N TYR A 55 -13.06 -12.83 4.36
CA TYR A 55 -12.59 -14.19 4.57
C TYR A 55 -11.21 -14.42 3.95
N ASP A 56 -11.00 -13.93 2.72
CA ASP A 56 -9.72 -14.05 2.00
C ASP A 56 -8.59 -13.28 2.72
N ILE A 57 -8.91 -12.09 3.23
CA ILE A 57 -7.95 -11.26 3.98
C ILE A 57 -7.49 -11.99 5.24
N PHE A 58 -8.42 -12.43 6.08
CA PHE A 58 -8.08 -13.13 7.33
C PHE A 58 -7.42 -14.49 7.09
N GLY A 59 -7.82 -15.21 6.02
CA GLY A 59 -7.19 -16.46 5.61
C GLY A 59 -5.77 -16.29 5.04
N SER A 60 -5.41 -15.07 4.63
CA SER A 60 -4.09 -14.73 4.08
C SER A 60 -3.14 -14.09 5.09
N LEU A 61 -3.50 -14.03 6.38
CA LEU A 61 -2.64 -13.54 7.44
C LEU A 61 -1.43 -14.46 7.61
N GLN A 62 -0.24 -13.87 7.58
CA GLN A 62 1.03 -14.53 7.82
C GLN A 62 1.53 -14.24 9.23
N PHE A 63 2.44 -15.07 9.73
CA PHE A 63 3.08 -14.86 11.04
C PHE A 63 3.74 -13.48 11.17
N SER A 64 4.30 -12.97 10.07
CA SER A 64 4.89 -11.63 10.00
C SER A 64 3.89 -10.51 10.30
N ASP A 65 2.61 -10.67 9.92
CA ASP A 65 1.58 -9.66 10.18
C ASP A 65 1.24 -9.59 11.67
N TYR A 66 1.16 -10.75 12.34
CA TYR A 66 0.95 -10.82 13.78
C TYR A 66 2.13 -10.23 14.55
N PHE A 67 3.36 -10.55 14.15
CA PHE A 67 4.56 -10.00 14.79
C PHE A 67 4.65 -8.48 14.58
N MET A 68 4.36 -8.00 13.37
CA MET A 68 4.26 -6.56 13.10
C MET A 68 3.17 -5.90 13.97
N GLY A 69 1.97 -6.46 14.03
CA GLY A 69 0.89 -5.92 14.86
C GLY A 69 1.29 -5.85 16.34
N ALA A 70 1.88 -6.92 16.86
CA ALA A 70 2.36 -6.99 18.24
C ALA A 70 3.47 -5.96 18.53
N THR A 71 4.41 -5.77 17.60
CA THR A 71 5.50 -4.80 17.75
C THR A 71 4.99 -3.36 17.69
N ILE A 72 4.07 -3.03 16.78
CA ILE A 72 3.44 -1.70 16.72
C ILE A 72 2.69 -1.40 18.02
N TYR A 73 1.88 -2.34 18.49
CA TYR A 73 1.12 -2.16 19.73
C TYR A 73 2.05 -2.08 20.95
N GLY A 74 3.05 -2.95 21.04
CA GLY A 74 4.04 -2.93 22.12
C GLY A 74 4.84 -1.62 22.17
N ALA A 75 5.25 -1.11 21.02
CA ALA A 75 5.87 0.22 20.92
C ALA A 75 4.92 1.32 21.39
N GLY A 76 3.63 1.22 21.06
CA GLY A 76 2.60 2.14 21.52
C GLY A 76 2.40 2.16 23.04
N ILE A 77 2.48 1.00 23.71
CA ILE A 77 2.44 0.90 25.18
C ILE A 77 3.64 1.61 25.79
N LEU A 78 4.86 1.31 25.32
CA LEU A 78 6.09 1.90 25.84
C LEU A 78 6.12 3.41 25.60
N TRP A 79 5.70 3.85 24.41
CA TRP A 79 5.59 5.25 24.06
C TRP A 79 4.55 5.97 24.92
N GLY A 80 3.35 5.41 25.02
CA GLY A 80 2.27 5.91 25.87
C GLY A 80 2.71 6.06 27.32
N TYR A 81 3.45 5.08 27.85
CA TYR A 81 4.02 5.17 29.19
C TYR A 81 4.98 6.34 29.30
N GLY A 82 5.93 6.48 28.38
CA GLY A 82 6.90 7.58 28.34
C GLY A 82 6.24 8.96 28.31
N ILE A 83 5.31 9.19 27.38
CA ILE A 83 4.67 10.50 27.23
C ILE A 83 3.68 10.84 28.35
N SER A 84 3.17 9.84 29.08
CA SER A 84 2.29 10.08 30.23
C SER A 84 3.03 10.60 31.46
N ARG A 85 4.35 10.43 31.56
CA ARG A 85 5.16 10.76 32.76
C ARG A 85 5.10 12.22 33.21
N PRO A 86 5.13 13.23 32.32
CA PRO A 86 5.20 14.64 32.73
C PRO A 86 3.92 15.16 33.40
N PHE A 87 2.78 14.48 33.22
CA PHE A 87 1.51 14.94 33.77
C PHE A 87 1.48 14.74 35.29
N PRO A 88 1.10 15.74 36.11
CA PRO A 88 1.12 15.63 37.56
C PRO A 88 -0.07 14.84 38.12
N SER A 89 -1.24 14.93 37.47
CA SER A 89 -2.45 14.24 37.93
C SER A 89 -2.55 12.82 37.38
N VAL A 90 -2.95 11.86 38.24
CA VAL A 90 -3.13 10.46 37.84
C VAL A 90 -4.15 10.31 36.72
N MET A 91 -5.22 11.10 36.74
CA MET A 91 -6.25 11.08 35.71
C MET A 91 -5.70 11.48 34.34
N GLN A 92 -4.90 12.55 34.25
CA GLN A 92 -4.27 12.97 32.99
C GLN A 92 -3.24 11.94 32.51
N ARG A 93 -2.45 11.36 33.42
CA ARG A 93 -1.51 10.27 33.08
C ARG A 93 -2.24 9.11 32.43
N LEU A 94 -3.32 8.65 33.04
CA LEU A 94 -4.09 7.51 32.56
C LEU A 94 -4.76 7.81 31.23
N LEU A 95 -5.36 8.99 31.08
CA LEU A 95 -5.98 9.43 29.83
C LEU A 95 -4.96 9.44 28.69
N VAL A 96 -3.79 10.06 28.90
CA VAL A 96 -2.75 10.16 27.87
C VAL A 96 -2.20 8.79 27.53
N TYR A 97 -1.85 7.97 28.54
CA TYR A 97 -1.39 6.61 28.34
C TYR A 97 -2.39 5.79 27.52
N HIS A 98 -3.66 5.79 27.93
CA HIS A 98 -4.72 5.01 27.30
C HIS A 98 -5.02 5.47 25.87
N SER A 99 -5.11 6.79 25.65
CA SER A 99 -5.32 7.37 24.31
C SER A 99 -4.20 6.99 23.35
N ALA A 100 -2.95 7.07 23.79
CA ALA A 100 -1.80 6.74 22.99
C ALA A 100 -1.76 5.23 22.70
N SER A 101 -1.95 4.38 23.71
CA SER A 101 -1.98 2.93 23.50
C SER A 101 -3.08 2.54 22.50
N HIS A 102 -4.28 3.10 22.60
CA HIS A 102 -5.37 2.80 21.67
C HIS A 102 -5.12 3.27 20.24
N MET A 103 -4.49 4.45 20.07
CA MET A 103 -4.11 4.91 18.73
C MET A 103 -3.18 3.90 18.04
N PHE A 104 -2.18 3.40 18.77
CA PHE A 104 -1.29 2.36 18.24
C PHE A 104 -1.97 1.01 18.06
N THR A 105 -2.94 0.64 18.90
CA THR A 105 -3.77 -0.56 18.69
C THR A 105 -4.54 -0.46 17.37
N VAL A 106 -5.17 0.67 17.08
CA VAL A 106 -5.92 0.89 15.83
C VAL A 106 -4.99 0.80 14.63
N ILE A 107 -3.80 1.42 14.70
CA ILE A 107 -2.79 1.35 13.64
C ILE A 107 -2.33 -0.10 13.42
N ALA A 108 -2.08 -0.85 14.49
CA ALA A 108 -1.68 -2.25 14.41
C ALA A 108 -2.77 -3.13 13.76
N LEU A 109 -4.03 -2.96 14.14
CA LEU A 109 -5.13 -3.70 13.53
C LEU A 109 -5.36 -3.31 12.07
N ALA A 110 -5.28 -2.02 11.76
CA ALA A 110 -5.41 -1.54 10.39
C ALA A 110 -4.28 -2.08 9.49
N SER A 111 -3.03 -2.10 9.96
CA SER A 111 -1.92 -2.64 9.18
C SER A 111 -2.05 -4.14 8.95
N MET A 112 -2.55 -4.89 9.96
CA MET A 112 -2.86 -6.32 9.82
C MET A 112 -3.97 -6.62 8.79
N ILE A 113 -4.79 -5.65 8.41
CA ILE A 113 -5.82 -5.81 7.35
C ILE A 113 -5.28 -5.32 6.00
N VAL A 114 -4.63 -4.16 5.99
CA VAL A 114 -4.17 -3.49 4.77
C VAL A 114 -3.03 -4.26 4.10
N LEU A 115 -2.08 -4.81 4.87
CA LEU A 115 -0.95 -5.54 4.27
C LEU A 115 -1.40 -6.81 3.53
N PRO A 116 -2.19 -7.73 4.12
CA PRO A 116 -2.69 -8.88 3.39
C PRO A 116 -3.52 -8.48 2.16
N TYR A 117 -4.38 -7.44 2.29
CA TYR A 117 -5.12 -6.89 1.15
C TYR A 117 -4.20 -6.47 0.00
N ARG A 118 -3.09 -5.77 0.29
CA ARG A 118 -2.11 -5.33 -0.71
C ARG A 118 -1.28 -6.48 -1.28
N ARG A 119 -1.02 -7.55 -0.52
CA ARG A 119 -0.39 -8.78 -1.05
C ARG A 119 -1.32 -9.51 -2.02
N LEU A 120 -2.61 -9.65 -1.68
CA LEU A 120 -3.60 -10.32 -2.53
C LEU A 120 -3.79 -9.59 -3.87
N THR A 121 -3.80 -8.26 -3.82
CA THR A 121 -3.96 -7.38 -4.99
C THR A 121 -2.65 -7.12 -5.75
N GLY A 122 -1.53 -7.72 -5.34
CA GLY A 122 -0.24 -7.65 -6.04
C GLY A 122 0.53 -6.34 -5.88
N PHE A 123 0.10 -5.44 -4.99
CA PHE A 123 0.82 -4.19 -4.69
C PHE A 123 1.97 -4.38 -3.70
N TRP A 124 1.97 -5.48 -2.97
CA TRP A 124 3.05 -5.90 -2.08
C TRP A 124 3.51 -7.30 -2.43
N GLU A 125 4.73 -7.64 -2.02
CA GLU A 125 5.32 -8.95 -2.24
C GLU A 125 4.43 -10.05 -1.67
N ASN A 126 4.04 -10.99 -2.54
CA ASN A 126 3.16 -12.10 -2.23
C ASN A 126 3.80 -13.46 -2.57
N GLY A 127 5.12 -13.49 -2.73
CA GLY A 127 5.90 -14.68 -3.10
C GLY A 127 5.81 -15.05 -4.58
N LEU A 128 4.95 -14.39 -5.37
CA LEU A 128 4.84 -14.61 -6.81
C LEU A 128 5.68 -13.58 -7.57
N ARG A 129 6.29 -14.03 -8.67
CA ARG A 129 7.03 -13.17 -9.60
C ARG A 129 6.54 -13.43 -11.00
N TRP A 130 6.45 -12.37 -11.80
CA TRP A 130 6.21 -12.48 -13.24
C TRP A 130 7.35 -13.27 -13.89
N LYS A 131 7.04 -14.46 -14.40
CA LYS A 131 8.03 -15.37 -15.00
C LYS A 131 8.50 -14.88 -16.37
N ASN A 132 7.58 -14.41 -17.21
CA ASN A 132 7.92 -13.95 -18.55
C ASN A 132 8.20 -12.44 -18.57
N PRO A 133 9.22 -11.95 -19.31
CA PRO A 133 9.46 -10.53 -19.53
C PRO A 133 8.30 -9.80 -20.24
N GLU A 134 7.48 -10.55 -20.98
CA GLU A 134 6.28 -10.05 -21.66
C GLU A 134 5.10 -9.84 -20.69
N ASP A 135 5.10 -10.60 -19.59
CA ASP A 135 4.16 -10.45 -18.48
C ASP A 135 4.63 -9.40 -17.46
N LYS A 136 5.94 -9.15 -17.40
CA LYS A 136 6.50 -7.95 -16.78
C LYS A 136 6.04 -6.75 -17.60
N LEU A 137 5.64 -5.68 -16.93
CA LEU A 137 5.38 -4.38 -17.55
C LEU A 137 6.40 -4.10 -18.66
N LYS A 138 5.99 -4.11 -19.93
CA LYS A 138 6.75 -3.43 -20.99
C LYS A 138 6.72 -1.96 -20.60
N LYS A 139 7.76 -1.52 -19.90
CA LYS A 139 8.04 -0.09 -19.71
C LYS A 139 7.96 0.51 -21.11
N PHE A 140 7.03 1.44 -21.30
CA PHE A 140 6.87 2.10 -22.58
C PHE A 140 8.23 2.68 -22.96
N ASP A 141 8.80 2.11 -24.01
CA ASP A 141 10.10 2.49 -24.50
C ASP A 141 9.92 3.75 -25.34
N THR A 142 10.13 4.91 -24.70
CA THR A 142 10.03 6.20 -25.38
C THR A 142 11.00 6.28 -26.55
N THR A 143 12.15 5.61 -26.46
CA THR A 143 13.21 5.61 -27.47
C THR A 143 12.75 4.98 -28.79
N SER A 144 12.18 3.77 -28.78
CA SER A 144 11.68 3.14 -30.01
C SER A 144 10.46 3.84 -30.62
N HIS A 145 9.72 4.63 -29.85
CA HIS A 145 8.58 5.40 -30.34
C HIS A 145 9.00 6.69 -31.05
N PHE A 146 10.11 7.30 -30.64
CA PHE A 146 10.73 8.43 -31.35
C PHE A 146 11.41 7.95 -32.64
N GLU A 147 12.18 6.85 -32.58
CA GLU A 147 12.84 6.30 -33.77
C GLU A 147 11.86 5.94 -34.90
N LYS A 148 10.69 5.38 -34.57
CA LYS A 148 9.62 5.11 -35.54
C LYS A 148 8.92 6.35 -36.11
N ALA A 149 9.00 7.49 -35.41
CA ALA A 149 8.38 8.73 -35.85
C ALA A 149 9.32 9.61 -36.68
N THR A 150 10.63 9.37 -36.60
CA THR A 150 11.67 10.11 -37.33
C THR A 150 12.36 9.30 -38.44
N GLY A 151 11.97 8.03 -38.65
CA GLY A 151 12.48 7.15 -39.70
C GLY A 151 11.51 6.97 -40.85
#